data_AF-A0A3D3GBQ5-F1
#
_entry.id   AF-A0A3D3GBQ5-F1
#
_cell.length_a   1.000
_cell.length_b   1.000
_cell.length_c   1.000
_cell.angle_alpha   90.00
_cell.angle_beta   90.00
_cell.angle_gamma   90.00
#
_symmetry.space_group_name_H-M   'P 1'
#
loop_
_entity.id
_entity.type
_entity.pdbx_description
1 polymer ?
#
loop_
_entity_poly.entity_id
_entity_poly.type
_entity_poly.pdbx_seq_one_letter_code
_entity_poly.pdbx_strand_id
1 'polypeptide(L)'
;MKKVIAGLVFVMALGNANAVAEEGRTDHPRIGGRVLLKSASPEEFARGKGTGYITARYVDGTIQFEYDAIVLGGPNSERVASADVAISVTQDESGMKVGDRAIDSNRYTGYVEEIFENGIAVLRRDGTWAPAYAAREYVLASELGRGIATFPPSGLSVGDYVLFNGEFRAKIVEIFSNGFARIRREGAIWGGGAHHIKRISDLGLLENAKVSRQRIKKIVDEKVATPDYEQETVAAAAR
;
A
#
# COMPACT_ATOMS: atom_id res chain seq x y z
N MET A 1 64.63 -19.79 21.86
CA MET A 1 63.60 -19.63 20.80
C MET A 1 62.68 -18.49 21.21
N LYS A 2 62.82 -17.30 20.58
CA LYS A 2 61.97 -16.12 20.86
C LYS A 2 60.84 -16.07 19.82
N LYS A 3 59.58 -16.11 20.27
CA LYS A 3 58.39 -15.93 19.43
C LYS A 3 58.17 -14.43 19.21
N VAL A 4 58.08 -14.02 17.95
CA VAL A 4 57.65 -12.68 17.54
C VAL A 4 56.14 -12.75 17.31
N ILE A 5 55.37 -11.93 18.02
CA ILE A 5 53.94 -11.75 17.81
C ILE A 5 53.80 -10.54 16.88
N ALA A 6 53.34 -10.77 15.64
CA ALA A 6 52.99 -9.72 14.70
C ALA A 6 51.61 -9.15 15.08
N GLY A 7 51.60 -7.92 15.60
CA GLY A 7 50.38 -7.15 15.82
C GLY A 7 49.83 -6.63 14.50
N LEU A 8 48.67 -7.14 14.09
CA LEU A 8 47.86 -6.60 13.00
C LEU A 8 47.20 -5.31 13.48
N VAL A 9 47.72 -4.15 13.07
CA VAL A 9 47.12 -2.85 13.35
C VAL A 9 46.04 -2.59 12.31
N PHE A 10 44.77 -2.64 12.74
CA PHE A 10 43.63 -2.25 11.93
C PHE A 10 43.53 -0.72 11.96
N VAL A 11 43.92 -0.05 10.87
CA VAL A 11 43.75 1.40 10.72
C VAL A 11 42.30 1.66 10.33
N MET A 12 41.46 2.04 11.29
CA MET A 12 40.18 2.66 10.98
C MET A 12 40.45 4.07 10.46
N ALA A 13 40.25 4.28 9.16
CA ALA A 13 40.21 5.59 8.56
C ALA A 13 38.96 6.33 9.07
N LEU A 14 39.11 7.12 10.13
CA LEU A 14 38.14 8.16 10.49
C LEU A 14 38.21 9.27 9.44
N GLY A 15 37.39 9.16 8.40
CA GLY A 15 37.09 10.29 7.53
C GLY A 15 36.30 11.33 8.33
N ASN A 16 36.90 12.50 8.52
CA ASN A 16 36.23 13.68 9.06
C ASN A 16 35.06 14.07 8.14
N ALA A 17 33.86 13.60 8.48
CA ALA A 17 32.62 14.06 7.87
C ALA A 17 32.17 15.33 8.61
N ASN A 18 32.40 16.49 7.99
CA ASN A 18 31.70 17.72 8.34
C ASN A 18 30.21 17.55 7.99
N ALA A 19 29.46 16.91 8.87
CA ALA A 19 28.01 16.84 8.78
C ALA A 19 27.44 18.20 9.22
N VAL A 20 27.11 19.05 8.24
CA VAL A 20 26.38 20.29 8.48
C VAL A 20 24.90 19.94 8.65
N ALA A 21 24.34 20.25 9.80
CA ALA A 21 22.90 20.12 10.06
C ALA A 21 22.15 21.25 9.33
N GLU A 22 21.55 20.95 8.17
CA GLU A 22 20.61 21.86 7.51
C GLU A 22 19.19 21.60 8.01
N GLU A 23 18.63 22.56 8.75
CA GLU A 23 17.20 22.63 9.03
C GLU A 23 16.44 23.25 7.84
N GLY A 24 15.35 22.61 7.41
CA GLY A 24 14.18 23.36 6.94
C GLY A 24 13.72 23.22 5.48
N ARG A 25 14.45 22.58 4.56
CA ARG A 25 13.88 22.21 3.24
C ARG A 25 13.33 20.78 3.27
N THR A 26 12.03 20.64 3.02
CA THR A 26 11.33 19.34 2.89
C THR A 26 11.71 18.58 1.62
N ASP A 27 12.29 19.28 0.66
CA ASP A 27 12.48 18.79 -0.72
C ASP A 27 13.87 18.17 -0.92
N HIS A 28 14.69 18.13 0.14
CA HIS A 28 16.01 17.53 0.10
C HIS A 28 16.02 16.19 0.85
N PRO A 29 16.64 15.16 0.26
CA PRO A 29 16.79 13.88 0.93
C PRO A 29 17.51 14.04 2.26
N ARG A 30 16.93 13.57 3.36
CA ARG A 30 17.50 13.69 4.71
C ARG A 30 18.33 12.46 5.04
N ILE A 31 19.38 12.63 5.85
CA ILE A 31 20.12 11.48 6.43
C ILE A 31 19.13 10.64 7.24
N GLY A 32 19.19 9.32 7.07
CA GLY A 32 18.24 8.34 7.60
C GLY A 32 16.94 8.22 6.79
N GLY A 33 16.72 9.08 5.79
CA GLY A 33 15.56 8.98 4.89
C GLY A 33 15.67 7.78 3.97
N ARG A 34 14.54 7.09 3.75
CA ARG A 34 14.44 6.03 2.74
C ARG A 34 14.39 6.62 1.35
N VAL A 35 15.10 5.97 0.44
CA VAL A 35 15.15 6.35 -0.97
C VAL A 35 15.15 5.13 -1.88
N LEU A 36 14.74 5.38 -3.12
CA LEU A 36 14.75 4.45 -4.25
C LEU A 36 15.72 4.96 -5.31
N LEU A 37 16.62 4.13 -5.82
CA LEU A 37 17.49 4.47 -6.94
C LEU A 37 16.69 4.45 -8.25
N LYS A 38 16.62 5.57 -8.96
CA LYS A 38 15.80 5.72 -10.19
C LYS A 38 16.32 4.85 -11.35
N SER A 39 17.61 4.52 -11.35
CA SER A 39 18.25 3.69 -12.38
C SER A 39 18.18 2.19 -12.13
N ALA A 40 17.70 1.75 -10.97
CA ALA A 40 17.66 0.33 -10.66
C ALA A 40 16.64 -0.40 -11.57
N SER A 41 17.07 -1.54 -12.10
CA SER A 41 16.24 -2.42 -12.91
C SER A 41 15.23 -3.21 -12.05
N PRO A 42 14.16 -3.75 -12.64
CA PRO A 42 13.23 -4.64 -11.93
C PRO A 42 13.91 -5.83 -11.23
N GLU A 43 14.96 -6.40 -11.85
CA GLU A 43 15.72 -7.50 -11.25
C GLU A 43 16.53 -7.06 -10.03
N GLU A 44 17.08 -5.85 -10.06
CA GLU A 44 17.78 -5.26 -8.92
C GLU A 44 16.81 -5.04 -7.77
N PHE A 45 15.65 -4.44 -8.05
CA PHE A 45 14.60 -4.26 -7.04
C PHE A 45 14.14 -5.57 -6.41
N ALA A 46 13.95 -6.62 -7.22
CA ALA A 46 13.60 -7.95 -6.73
C ALA A 46 14.68 -8.57 -5.81
N ARG A 47 15.94 -8.16 -5.96
CA ARG A 47 17.07 -8.55 -5.10
C ARG A 47 17.28 -7.59 -3.93
N GLY A 48 16.40 -6.60 -3.74
CA GLY A 48 16.57 -5.54 -2.73
C GLY A 48 17.70 -4.56 -3.04
N LYS A 49 18.18 -4.55 -4.29
CA LYS A 49 19.13 -3.55 -4.79
C LYS A 49 18.33 -2.44 -5.45
N GLY A 50 18.31 -1.26 -4.84
CA GLY A 50 17.57 -0.12 -5.36
C GLY A 50 16.74 0.58 -4.31
N THR A 51 16.56 0.01 -3.11
CA THR A 51 16.05 0.72 -1.94
C THR A 51 17.05 0.66 -0.79
N GLY A 52 16.93 1.61 0.14
CA GLY A 52 17.86 1.75 1.25
C GLY A 52 17.74 3.12 1.92
N TYR A 53 18.81 3.52 2.62
CA TYR A 53 18.82 4.71 3.45
C TYR A 53 19.99 5.63 3.12
N ILE A 54 19.76 6.93 3.27
CA ILE A 54 20.83 7.92 3.14
C ILE A 54 21.67 7.91 4.41
N THR A 55 22.97 7.67 4.28
CA THR A 55 23.91 7.65 5.42
C THR A 55 24.77 8.91 5.48
N ALA A 56 24.99 9.58 4.36
CA ALA A 56 25.69 10.87 4.31
C ALA A 56 25.21 11.74 3.15
N ARG A 57 25.41 13.06 3.29
CA ARG A 57 25.24 14.05 2.22
C ARG A 57 26.56 14.78 2.03
N TYR A 58 26.84 15.15 0.78
CA TYR A 58 28.06 15.85 0.43
C TYR A 58 27.75 17.21 -0.21
N VAL A 59 28.70 18.14 -0.09
CA VAL A 59 28.58 19.51 -0.61
C VAL A 59 28.49 19.57 -2.14
N ASP A 60 28.91 18.52 -2.84
CA ASP A 60 28.83 18.41 -4.30
C ASP A 60 27.46 17.91 -4.80
N GLY A 61 26.46 17.81 -3.92
CA GLY A 61 25.10 17.39 -4.28
C GLY A 61 24.91 15.88 -4.39
N THR A 62 25.93 15.09 -4.06
CA THR A 62 25.82 13.63 -3.96
C THR A 62 25.43 13.18 -2.56
N ILE A 63 24.96 11.94 -2.46
CA ILE A 63 24.59 11.27 -1.21
C ILE A 63 25.29 9.91 -1.12
N GLN A 64 25.65 9.50 0.09
CA GLN A 64 25.97 8.10 0.38
C GLN A 64 24.67 7.39 0.73
N PHE A 65 24.43 6.27 0.08
CA PHE A 65 23.24 5.45 0.23
C PHE A 65 23.65 4.02 0.57
N GLU A 66 23.02 3.42 1.57
CA GLU A 66 23.23 2.02 1.97
C GLU A 66 22.01 1.19 1.59
N TYR A 67 22.24 0.09 0.86
CA TYR A 67 21.21 -0.79 0.34
C TYR A 67 20.49 -1.57 1.45
N ASP A 68 19.19 -1.84 1.29
CA ASP A 68 18.43 -2.69 2.21
C ASP A 68 18.96 -4.15 2.22
N ALA A 69 19.39 -4.64 1.06
CA ALA A 69 19.90 -5.99 0.90
C ALA A 69 21.43 -6.02 0.87
N ILE A 70 22.00 -7.00 1.56
CA ILE A 70 23.43 -7.31 1.46
C ILE A 70 23.73 -7.75 0.02
N VAL A 71 24.63 -7.03 -0.63
CA VAL A 71 25.07 -7.36 -1.97
C VAL A 71 26.23 -8.36 -1.86
N LEU A 72 25.96 -9.64 -2.09
CA LEU A 72 27.02 -10.65 -2.13
C LEU A 72 28.04 -10.30 -3.23
N GLY A 73 29.28 -10.00 -2.82
CA GLY A 73 30.39 -9.68 -3.74
C GLY A 73 30.42 -8.24 -4.27
N GLY A 74 29.60 -7.32 -3.73
CA GLY A 74 29.63 -5.90 -4.10
C GLY A 74 29.62 -4.98 -2.87
N PRO A 75 29.74 -3.66 -3.07
CA PRO A 75 29.63 -2.72 -1.96
C PRO A 75 28.18 -2.68 -1.44
N ASN A 76 28.01 -2.63 -0.12
CA ASN A 76 26.68 -2.46 0.51
C ASN A 76 26.22 -0.99 0.52
N SER A 77 27.05 -0.08 0.02
CA SER A 77 26.72 1.33 -0.10
C SER A 77 27.35 1.94 -1.34
N GLU A 78 26.72 2.99 -1.85
CA GLU A 78 27.14 3.68 -3.06
C GLU A 78 26.97 5.19 -2.90
N ARG A 79 27.80 5.96 -3.61
CA ARG A 79 27.68 7.40 -3.71
C ARG A 79 27.02 7.77 -5.03
N VAL A 80 25.85 8.40 -4.97
CA VAL A 80 25.02 8.74 -6.14
C VAL A 80 24.63 10.21 -6.11
N ALA A 81 24.25 10.80 -7.25
CA ALA A 81 23.69 12.14 -7.25
C ALA A 81 22.34 12.14 -6.54
N SER A 82 22.05 13.17 -5.74
CA SER A 82 20.74 13.28 -5.06
C SER A 82 19.55 13.32 -6.03
N ALA A 83 19.75 13.79 -7.26
CA ALA A 83 18.73 13.80 -8.31
C ALA A 83 18.39 12.39 -8.85
N ASP A 84 19.29 11.42 -8.68
CA ASP A 84 19.15 10.04 -9.19
C ASP A 84 18.40 9.12 -8.20
N VAL A 85 17.99 9.65 -7.06
CA VAL A 85 17.15 8.93 -6.10
C VAL A 85 15.77 9.56 -5.98
N ALA A 86 14.79 8.75 -5.62
CA ALA A 86 13.43 9.17 -5.27
C ALA A 86 13.22 8.98 -3.76
N ILE A 87 12.74 10.01 -3.07
CA ILE A 87 12.51 9.96 -1.62
C ILE A 87 11.17 9.29 -1.31
N SER A 88 11.12 8.57 -0.20
CA SER A 88 9.88 8.00 0.34
C SER A 88 8.89 9.09 0.77
N VAL A 89 7.62 8.92 0.42
CA VAL A 89 6.50 9.82 0.71
C VAL A 89 5.34 9.05 1.34
N THR A 90 4.47 9.75 2.07
CA THR A 90 3.32 9.11 2.75
C THR A 90 2.11 8.91 1.84
N GLN A 91 2.02 9.67 0.75
CA GLN A 91 0.91 9.69 -0.19
C GLN A 91 1.40 10.11 -1.58
N ASP A 92 0.87 9.50 -2.64
CA ASP A 92 1.11 9.93 -4.03
C ASP A 92 0.08 10.97 -4.52
N GLU A 93 0.25 11.44 -5.76
CA GLU A 93 -0.67 12.39 -6.39
C GLU A 93 -2.06 11.82 -6.71
N SER A 94 -2.17 10.49 -6.88
CA SER A 94 -3.47 9.80 -7.06
C SER A 94 -4.26 9.68 -5.76
N GLY A 95 -3.59 9.95 -4.64
CA GLY A 95 -4.11 9.88 -3.29
C GLY A 95 -4.02 8.49 -2.66
N MET A 96 -3.25 7.58 -3.24
CA MET A 96 -2.81 6.33 -2.61
C MET A 96 -1.88 6.65 -1.44
N LYS A 97 -2.07 5.97 -0.30
CA LYS A 97 -1.29 6.18 0.92
C LYS A 97 -0.56 4.91 1.36
N VAL A 98 0.53 5.09 2.09
CA VAL A 98 1.14 3.99 2.85
C VAL A 98 0.11 3.42 3.83
N GLY A 99 0.01 2.09 3.86
CA GLY A 99 -0.98 1.34 4.61
C GLY A 99 -2.29 1.10 3.87
N ASP A 100 -2.52 1.74 2.72
CA ASP A 100 -3.72 1.48 1.93
C ASP A 100 -3.75 0.03 1.46
N ARG A 101 -4.96 -0.52 1.46
CA ARG A 101 -5.25 -1.78 0.82
C ARG A 101 -5.23 -1.57 -0.70
N ALA A 102 -4.56 -2.45 -1.44
CA ALA A 102 -4.43 -2.28 -2.89
C ALA A 102 -4.50 -3.59 -3.67
N ILE A 103 -4.77 -3.48 -4.97
CA ILE A 103 -4.66 -4.56 -5.95
C ILE A 103 -3.86 -4.08 -7.16
N ASP A 104 -2.95 -4.91 -7.68
CA ASP A 104 -2.19 -4.62 -8.90
C ASP A 104 -2.91 -5.08 -10.18
N SER A 105 -2.28 -4.85 -11.33
CA SER A 105 -2.76 -5.29 -12.65
C SER A 105 -2.76 -6.82 -12.83
N ASN A 106 -1.88 -7.52 -12.10
CA ASN A 106 -1.79 -8.98 -12.06
C ASN A 106 -2.82 -9.62 -11.11
N ARG A 107 -3.67 -8.81 -10.47
CA ARG A 107 -4.71 -9.21 -9.51
C ARG A 107 -4.17 -9.78 -8.21
N TYR A 108 -2.96 -9.41 -7.82
CA TYR A 108 -2.48 -9.64 -6.46
C TYR A 108 -2.96 -8.52 -5.56
N THR A 109 -3.58 -8.90 -4.43
CA THR A 109 -3.99 -7.97 -3.39
C THR A 109 -2.89 -7.84 -2.35
N GLY A 110 -2.79 -6.69 -1.72
CA GLY A 110 -1.74 -6.41 -0.74
C GLY A 110 -1.98 -5.12 0.03
N TYR A 111 -0.96 -4.69 0.75
CA TYR A 111 -0.92 -3.37 1.38
C TYR A 111 0.27 -2.59 0.81
N VAL A 112 0.05 -1.29 0.58
CA VAL A 112 1.13 -0.38 0.19
C VAL A 112 2.03 -0.18 1.42
N GLU A 113 3.28 -0.63 1.34
CA GLU A 113 4.27 -0.44 2.43
C GLU A 113 5.00 0.89 2.30
N GLU A 114 5.23 1.32 1.07
CA GLU A 114 6.06 2.48 0.77
C GLU A 114 5.64 3.09 -0.57
N ILE A 115 5.81 4.40 -0.70
CA ILE A 115 5.57 5.16 -1.93
C ILE A 115 6.76 6.09 -2.09
N PHE A 116 7.26 6.24 -3.30
CA PHE A 116 8.35 7.16 -3.63
C PHE A 116 7.83 8.31 -4.49
N GLU A 117 8.51 9.47 -4.43
CA GLU A 117 8.13 10.70 -5.15
C GLU A 117 7.99 10.51 -6.67
N ASN A 118 8.64 9.49 -7.24
CA ASN A 118 8.53 9.16 -8.67
C ASN A 118 7.29 8.31 -9.00
N GLY A 119 6.38 8.12 -8.04
CA GLY A 119 5.15 7.37 -8.21
C GLY A 119 5.32 5.85 -8.12
N ILE A 120 6.51 5.33 -7.80
CA ILE A 120 6.69 3.90 -7.53
C ILE A 120 6.20 3.59 -6.11
N ALA A 121 5.41 2.54 -5.96
CA ALA A 121 4.95 1.99 -4.69
C ALA A 121 5.49 0.58 -4.47
N VAL A 122 5.73 0.25 -3.20
CA VAL A 122 6.06 -1.11 -2.75
C VAL A 122 4.77 -1.76 -2.25
N LEU A 123 4.27 -2.74 -3.01
CA LEU A 123 3.12 -3.55 -2.62
C LEU A 123 3.60 -4.80 -1.90
N ARG A 124 3.25 -4.95 -0.62
CA ARG A 124 3.38 -6.23 0.07
C ARG A 124 2.15 -7.07 -0.20
N ARG A 125 2.33 -8.11 -1.02
CA ARG A 125 1.24 -9.02 -1.43
C ARG A 125 0.73 -9.86 -0.26
N ASP A 126 -0.55 -10.21 -0.33
CA ASP A 126 -1.15 -11.23 0.51
C ASP A 126 -0.54 -12.61 0.26
N GLY A 127 -0.58 -13.48 1.27
CA GLY A 127 -0.57 -14.92 1.03
C GLY A 127 0.79 -15.60 1.00
N THR A 128 1.83 -15.04 1.61
CA THR A 128 2.94 -15.88 2.05
C THR A 128 2.66 -16.43 3.43
N TRP A 129 2.93 -17.73 3.58
CA TRP A 129 2.76 -18.50 4.81
C TRP A 129 3.54 -17.92 6.02
N ALA A 130 4.49 -17.02 5.78
CA ALA A 130 5.08 -16.18 6.80
C ALA A 130 5.12 -14.70 6.34
N PRO A 131 4.65 -13.75 7.18
CA PRO A 131 4.64 -12.31 6.86
C PRO A 131 6.01 -11.75 6.48
N ALA A 132 7.07 -12.30 7.07
CA ALA A 132 8.46 -11.90 6.78
C ALA A 132 8.91 -12.23 5.35
N TYR A 133 8.23 -13.14 4.66
CA TYR A 133 8.53 -13.54 3.28
C TYR A 133 7.51 -13.01 2.27
N ALA A 134 6.59 -12.15 2.69
CA ALA A 134 5.63 -11.57 1.76
C ALA A 134 6.36 -10.92 0.61
N ALA A 135 6.05 -11.39 -0.61
CA ALA A 135 6.66 -10.88 -1.81
C ALA A 135 6.36 -9.37 -1.88
N ARG A 136 7.43 -8.59 -1.90
CA ARG A 136 7.38 -7.16 -2.18
C ARG A 136 7.48 -6.98 -3.67
N GLU A 137 6.63 -6.12 -4.20
CA GLU A 137 6.63 -5.79 -5.60
C GLU A 137 6.68 -4.29 -5.77
N TYR A 138 7.46 -3.85 -6.75
CA TYR A 138 7.56 -2.46 -7.13
C TYR A 138 6.63 -2.25 -8.33
N VAL A 139 5.64 -1.38 -8.15
CA VAL A 139 4.58 -1.10 -9.11
C VAL A 139 4.34 0.40 -9.16
N LEU A 140 3.86 0.92 -10.29
CA LEU A 140 3.42 2.30 -10.33
C LEU A 140 2.17 2.45 -9.45
N ALA A 141 2.18 3.43 -8.54
CA ALA A 141 1.06 3.70 -7.64
C ALA A 141 -0.23 4.01 -8.42
N SER A 142 -0.10 4.62 -9.61
CA SER A 142 -1.20 4.89 -10.53
C SER A 142 -1.83 3.63 -11.17
N GLU A 143 -1.13 2.50 -11.18
CA GLU A 143 -1.65 1.21 -11.66
C GLU A 143 -2.38 0.42 -10.57
N LEU A 144 -2.23 0.83 -9.31
CA LEU A 144 -2.88 0.19 -8.19
C LEU A 144 -4.35 0.60 -8.08
N GLY A 145 -5.22 -0.38 -7.89
CA GLY A 145 -6.57 -0.14 -7.40
C GLY A 145 -6.55 0.02 -5.89
N ARG A 146 -6.89 1.21 -5.37
CA ARG A 146 -7.05 1.45 -3.93
C ARG A 146 -8.31 0.78 -3.41
N GLY A 147 -8.24 0.16 -2.24
CA GLY A 147 -9.38 -0.41 -1.55
C GLY A 147 -10.41 0.66 -1.21
N ILE A 148 -11.69 0.38 -1.50
CA ILE A 148 -12.80 1.28 -1.24
C ILE A 148 -13.98 0.52 -0.64
N ALA A 149 -14.85 1.22 0.09
CA ALA A 149 -16.03 0.60 0.71
C ALA A 149 -17.15 0.32 -0.30
N THR A 150 -17.31 1.18 -1.30
CA THR A 150 -18.38 1.12 -2.30
C THR A 150 -17.85 1.54 -3.67
N PHE A 151 -18.19 0.81 -4.72
CA PHE A 151 -17.87 1.14 -6.11
C PHE A 151 -18.95 2.06 -6.69
N PRO A 152 -18.65 3.36 -6.91
CA PRO A 152 -19.69 4.34 -7.24
C PRO A 152 -20.52 4.02 -8.49
N PRO A 153 -19.95 3.52 -9.61
CA PRO A 153 -20.73 3.27 -10.82
C PRO A 153 -21.86 2.24 -10.65
N SER A 154 -21.67 1.21 -9.82
CA SER A 154 -22.69 0.17 -9.57
C SER A 154 -23.39 0.34 -8.23
N GLY A 155 -22.85 1.17 -7.34
CA GLY A 155 -23.23 1.26 -5.94
C GLY A 155 -22.90 0.02 -5.12
N LEU A 156 -22.25 -1.01 -5.68
CA LEU A 156 -21.92 -2.23 -4.95
C LEU A 156 -20.94 -1.93 -3.81
N SER A 157 -21.18 -2.55 -2.66
CA SER A 157 -20.43 -2.32 -1.43
C SER A 157 -19.84 -3.61 -0.88
N VAL A 158 -18.75 -3.49 -0.12
CA VAL A 158 -18.23 -4.61 0.67
C VAL A 158 -19.35 -5.12 1.57
N GLY A 159 -19.53 -6.45 1.58
CA GLY A 159 -20.60 -7.12 2.31
C GLY A 159 -21.83 -7.47 1.48
N ASP A 160 -22.02 -6.85 0.31
CA ASP A 160 -23.12 -7.19 -0.60
C ASP A 160 -23.01 -8.64 -1.10
N TYR A 161 -24.18 -9.18 -1.48
CA TYR A 161 -24.29 -10.46 -2.16
C TYR A 161 -24.48 -10.26 -3.66
N VAL A 162 -23.76 -11.07 -4.44
CA VAL A 162 -23.76 -11.07 -5.90
C VAL A 162 -23.86 -12.48 -6.46
N LEU A 163 -24.18 -12.59 -7.75
CA LEU A 163 -24.03 -13.81 -8.53
C LEU A 163 -22.65 -13.82 -9.20
N PHE A 164 -21.86 -14.82 -8.85
CA PHE A 164 -20.61 -15.18 -9.48
C PHE A 164 -20.85 -16.20 -10.60
N ASN A 165 -20.38 -15.90 -11.81
CA ASN A 165 -20.62 -16.70 -13.03
C ASN A 165 -22.12 -16.96 -13.27
N GLY A 166 -23.00 -16.03 -12.89
CA GLY A 166 -24.46 -16.15 -13.07
C GLY A 166 -25.16 -17.18 -12.17
N GLU A 167 -24.42 -18.08 -11.53
CA GLU A 167 -25.01 -19.26 -10.87
C GLU A 167 -24.78 -19.28 -9.36
N PHE A 168 -23.62 -18.80 -8.90
CA PHE A 168 -23.21 -18.99 -7.50
C PHE A 168 -23.37 -17.72 -6.70
N ARG A 169 -24.08 -17.82 -5.58
CA ARG A 169 -24.12 -16.73 -4.60
C ARG A 169 -22.72 -16.52 -3.99
N ALA A 170 -22.26 -15.29 -4.00
CA ALA A 170 -20.98 -14.88 -3.41
C ALA A 170 -21.15 -13.57 -2.63
N LYS A 171 -20.31 -13.38 -1.61
CA LYS A 171 -20.24 -12.14 -0.82
C LYS A 171 -19.04 -11.32 -1.27
N ILE A 172 -19.22 -10.03 -1.52
CA ILE A 172 -18.11 -9.11 -1.76
C ILE A 172 -17.35 -8.91 -0.45
N VAL A 173 -16.04 -9.14 -0.46
CA VAL A 173 -15.17 -8.97 0.72
C VAL A 173 -14.23 -7.77 0.57
N GLU A 174 -13.83 -7.43 -0.66
CA GLU A 174 -13.02 -6.24 -0.94
C GLU A 174 -13.45 -5.65 -2.29
N ILE A 175 -13.38 -4.33 -2.41
CA ILE A 175 -13.63 -3.59 -3.65
C ILE A 175 -12.43 -2.67 -3.87
N PHE A 176 -12.01 -2.54 -5.11
CA PHE A 176 -10.90 -1.69 -5.51
C PHE A 176 -11.34 -0.64 -6.53
N SER A 177 -10.72 0.54 -6.49
CA SER A 177 -11.06 1.69 -7.33
C SER A 177 -10.89 1.43 -8.83
N ASN A 178 -10.04 0.47 -9.20
CA ASN A 178 -9.84 0.03 -10.59
C ASN A 178 -10.92 -0.96 -11.09
N GLY A 179 -12.01 -1.13 -10.35
CA GLY A 179 -13.18 -1.90 -10.76
C GLY A 179 -13.05 -3.41 -10.54
N PHE A 180 -12.05 -3.86 -9.80
CA PHE A 180 -11.97 -5.23 -9.31
C PHE A 180 -12.64 -5.38 -7.95
N ALA A 181 -13.16 -6.57 -7.68
CA ALA A 181 -13.64 -6.96 -6.38
C ALA A 181 -13.13 -8.35 -6.03
N ARG A 182 -12.79 -8.55 -4.76
CA ARG A 182 -12.56 -9.86 -4.17
C ARG A 182 -13.87 -10.35 -3.58
N ILE A 183 -14.27 -11.56 -3.93
CA ILE A 183 -15.51 -12.18 -3.50
C ILE A 183 -15.23 -13.52 -2.82
N ARG A 184 -16.11 -13.94 -1.93
CA ARG A 184 -16.11 -15.26 -1.30
C ARG A 184 -17.39 -16.00 -1.69
N ARG A 185 -17.26 -17.12 -2.40
CA ARG A 185 -18.37 -17.98 -2.78
C ARG A 185 -19.01 -18.61 -1.53
N GLU A 186 -20.35 -18.57 -1.43
CA GLU A 186 -21.08 -19.28 -0.36
C GLU A 186 -21.23 -20.76 -0.69
N GLY A 187 -21.29 -21.61 0.34
CA GLY A 187 -21.52 -23.05 0.19
C GLY A 187 -20.30 -23.86 -0.29
N ALA A 188 -19.09 -23.32 -0.23
CA ALA A 188 -17.87 -24.10 -0.45
C ALA A 188 -17.61 -25.00 0.77
N ILE A 189 -17.90 -26.31 0.64
CA ILE A 189 -17.94 -27.27 1.76
C ILE A 189 -16.53 -27.67 2.24
N TRP A 190 -15.50 -27.55 1.40
CA TRP A 190 -14.14 -28.03 1.71
C TRP A 190 -13.16 -26.92 2.06
N GLY A 191 -13.34 -26.22 3.19
CA GLY A 191 -12.31 -25.38 3.85
C GLY A 191 -11.69 -24.22 3.03
N GLY A 192 -12.02 -24.13 1.74
CA GLY A 192 -11.50 -23.23 0.74
C GLY A 192 -12.69 -22.46 0.21
N GLY A 193 -13.20 -21.54 1.03
CA GLY A 193 -13.97 -20.40 0.53
C GLY A 193 -13.05 -19.58 -0.37
N ALA A 194 -12.73 -20.12 -1.54
CA ALA A 194 -11.75 -19.58 -2.45
C ALA A 194 -12.14 -18.14 -2.73
N HIS A 195 -11.22 -17.24 -2.39
CA HIS A 195 -11.38 -15.87 -2.76
C HIS A 195 -11.17 -15.78 -4.25
N HIS A 196 -12.16 -15.26 -4.96
CA HIS A 196 -12.05 -14.98 -6.37
C HIS A 196 -11.92 -13.49 -6.57
N ILE A 197 -11.08 -13.08 -7.51
CA ILE A 197 -10.97 -11.70 -7.94
C ILE A 197 -11.61 -11.59 -9.32
N LYS A 198 -12.58 -10.68 -9.44
CA LYS A 198 -13.36 -10.46 -10.66
C LYS A 198 -13.56 -8.98 -10.91
N ARG A 199 -13.81 -8.61 -12.18
CA ARG A 199 -14.31 -7.26 -12.44
C ARG A 199 -15.73 -7.16 -11.90
N ILE A 200 -16.06 -6.00 -11.36
CA ILE A 200 -17.40 -5.72 -10.81
C ILE A 200 -18.47 -5.82 -11.90
N SER A 201 -18.11 -5.49 -13.15
CA SER A 201 -18.98 -5.66 -14.33
C SER A 201 -19.38 -7.11 -14.60
N ASP A 202 -18.58 -8.07 -14.15
CA ASP A 202 -18.80 -9.51 -14.40
C ASP A 202 -19.68 -10.13 -13.30
N LEU A 203 -20.03 -9.34 -12.27
CA LEU A 203 -20.85 -9.79 -11.15
C LEU A 203 -22.31 -9.50 -11.47
N GLY A 204 -23.12 -10.55 -11.47
CA GLY A 204 -24.56 -10.40 -11.56
C GLY A 204 -25.08 -9.78 -10.27
N LEU A 205 -25.92 -8.74 -10.38
CA LEU A 205 -26.69 -8.28 -9.24
C LEU A 205 -27.76 -9.34 -8.95
N LEU A 206 -27.79 -9.87 -7.73
CA LEU A 206 -28.99 -10.56 -7.26
C LEU A 206 -30.12 -9.52 -7.30
N GLU A 207 -31.17 -9.73 -8.08
CA GLU A 207 -32.29 -8.76 -8.20
C GLU A 207 -32.85 -8.34 -6.84
N ASN A 208 -32.76 -9.24 -5.84
CA ASN A 208 -33.13 -8.99 -4.45
C ASN A 208 -32.28 -7.91 -3.76
N ALA A 209 -31.04 -7.64 -4.20
CA ALA A 209 -30.19 -6.58 -3.64
C ALA A 209 -30.62 -5.18 -4.13
N LYS A 210 -31.06 -5.05 -5.39
CA LYS A 210 -31.69 -3.81 -5.90
C LYS A 210 -32.99 -3.52 -5.16
N VAL A 211 -33.85 -4.53 -4.99
CA VAL A 211 -35.14 -4.40 -4.30
C VAL A 211 -34.95 -4.11 -2.81
N SER A 212 -34.03 -4.78 -2.13
CA SER A 212 -33.77 -4.55 -0.70
C SER A 212 -33.23 -3.15 -0.43
N ARG A 213 -32.35 -2.61 -1.29
CA ARG A 213 -31.84 -1.23 -1.17
C ARG A 213 -32.91 -0.19 -1.44
N GLN A 214 -33.75 -0.38 -2.46
CA GLN A 214 -34.89 0.49 -2.71
C GLN A 214 -35.89 0.48 -1.55
N ARG A 215 -36.13 -0.69 -0.95
CA ARG A 215 -37.05 -0.85 0.19
C ARG A 215 -36.49 -0.23 1.47
N ILE A 216 -35.20 -0.40 1.75
CA ILE A 216 -34.52 0.24 2.90
C ILE A 216 -34.46 1.76 2.71
N LYS A 217 -34.10 2.25 1.51
CA LYS A 217 -34.11 3.68 1.21
C LYS A 217 -35.51 4.28 1.42
N LYS A 218 -36.55 3.62 0.91
CA LYS A 218 -37.95 4.02 1.15
C LYS A 218 -38.29 4.08 2.64
N ILE A 219 -37.91 3.07 3.43
CA ILE A 219 -38.16 3.05 4.89
C ILE A 219 -37.41 4.19 5.60
N VAL A 220 -36.17 4.48 5.20
CA VAL A 220 -35.37 5.57 5.79
C VAL A 220 -35.97 6.92 5.42
N ASP A 221 -36.28 7.15 4.14
CA ASP A 221 -36.88 8.40 3.67
C ASP A 221 -38.27 8.62 4.32
N GLU A 222 -39.08 7.56 4.48
CA GLU A 222 -40.37 7.61 5.19
C GLU A 222 -40.21 7.92 6.69
N LYS A 223 -39.16 7.42 7.35
CA LYS A 223 -38.89 7.69 8.77
C LYS A 223 -38.25 9.06 9.03
N VAL A 224 -37.50 9.59 8.06
CA VAL A 224 -36.90 10.94 8.15
C VAL A 224 -37.93 12.01 7.80
N ALA A 225 -38.96 11.67 7.03
CA ALA A 225 -40.04 12.59 6.64
C ALA A 225 -41.14 12.77 7.70
N THR A 226 -41.07 12.13 8.87
CA THR A 226 -41.97 12.42 10.01
C THR A 226 -41.28 13.37 11.00
N PRO A 227 -41.64 14.67 11.04
CA PRO A 227 -41.03 15.65 11.94
C PRO A 227 -41.57 15.59 13.39
N ASP A 228 -42.40 14.61 13.73
CA ASP A 228 -43.27 14.72 14.92
C ASP A 228 -42.63 14.31 16.26
N TYR A 229 -41.36 13.88 16.28
CA TYR A 229 -40.76 13.41 17.54
C TYR A 229 -40.16 14.51 18.44
N GLU A 230 -40.09 15.77 18.00
CA GLU A 230 -39.62 16.88 18.86
C GLU A 230 -40.76 17.77 19.41
N GLN A 231 -42.03 17.57 19.01
CA GLN A 231 -43.12 18.38 19.55
C GLN A 231 -43.85 17.77 20.76
N GLU A 232 -43.73 16.46 21.03
CA GLU A 232 -44.39 15.85 22.20
C GLU A 232 -43.60 16.00 23.51
N THR A 233 -42.29 16.23 23.49
CA THR A 233 -41.48 16.43 24.71
C THR A 233 -41.51 17.86 25.25
N VAL A 234 -41.85 18.86 24.42
CA VAL A 234 -41.97 20.26 24.89
C VAL A 234 -43.34 20.51 25.55
N ALA A 235 -44.39 19.79 25.15
CA ALA A 235 -45.72 19.91 25.75
C ALA A 235 -45.85 19.21 27.13
N ALA A 236 -44.98 18.24 27.43
CA ALA A 236 -44.95 17.56 28.72
C ALA A 236 -44.10 18.26 29.80
N ALA A 237 -43.29 19.26 29.43
CA ALA A 237 -42.49 20.07 30.35
C ALA A 237 -43.16 21.42 30.72
N ALA A 238 -44.36 21.70 30.19
CA ALA A 238 -45.11 22.93 30.41
C ALA A 238 -46.43 22.72 31.19
N ARG A 239 -46.58 21.58 31.88
CA ARG A 239 -47.64 21.30 32.86
C ARG A 239 -47.01 20.92 34.19
#